data_AF-A0AAN8UAT3-F1
#
_entry.id   AF-A0AAN8UAT3-F1
#
_cell.length_a   1.000
_cell.length_b   1.000
_cell.length_c   1.000
_cell.angle_alpha   90.00
_cell.angle_beta   90.00
_cell.angle_gamma   90.00
#
_symmetry.space_group_name_H-M   'P 1'
#
loop_
_entity.id
_entity.type
_entity.pdbx_description
1 polymer ?
#
loop_
_entity_poly.entity_id
_entity_poly.type
_entity_poly.pdbx_seq_one_letter_code
_entity_poly.pdbx_strand_id
1 'polypeptide(L)'
;MGRWSNESFTMLLKMLKEELLPDEADLPNTYYGAKKVIQNLGLSYERIDACRNDCMLYWKKDKSLDSCKVCGEFRWKVDKCNGEAKNKMGKKIASKMLRYFPLKPRL
;
A
#
# COMPACT_ATOMS: atom_id res chain seq x y z
N MET A 1 -0.67 4.45 -4.25
CA MET A 1 0.35 5.35 -4.82
C MET A 1 -0.02 5.47 -6.27
N GLY A 2 -0.60 6.61 -6.66
CA GLY A 2 -1.23 6.81 -7.98
C GLY A 2 -2.41 5.86 -8.26
N ARG A 3 -3.42 6.28 -9.01
CA ARG A 3 -4.40 5.34 -9.58
C ARG A 3 -3.81 4.69 -10.85
N TRP A 4 -2.58 4.21 -10.78
CA TRP A 4 -1.86 3.68 -11.93
C TRP A 4 -2.03 2.18 -12.00
N SER A 5 -2.24 1.65 -13.21
CA SER A 5 -2.22 0.22 -13.42
C SER A 5 -0.77 -0.26 -13.53
N ASN A 6 -0.56 -1.56 -13.39
CA ASN A 6 0.77 -2.14 -13.56
C ASN A 6 1.27 -1.95 -15.00
N GLU A 7 0.34 -1.97 -15.95
CA GLU A 7 0.59 -1.75 -17.38
C GLU A 7 1.00 -0.31 -17.64
N SER A 8 0.25 0.68 -17.12
CA SER A 8 0.58 2.09 -17.33
C SER A 8 1.94 2.45 -16.73
N PHE A 9 2.28 1.90 -15.55
CA PHE A 9 3.59 2.09 -14.95
C PHE A 9 4.71 1.40 -15.74
N THR A 10 4.43 0.23 -16.29
CA THR A 10 5.38 -0.49 -17.16
C THR A 10 5.68 0.30 -18.43
N MET A 11 4.67 0.92 -19.04
CA MET A 11 4.88 1.79 -20.21
C MET A 11 5.74 3.01 -19.87
N LEU A 12 5.50 3.66 -18.73
CA LEU A 12 6.35 4.75 -18.25
C LEU A 12 7.81 4.28 -18.09
N LEU A 13 8.04 3.13 -17.45
CA LEU A 13 9.41 2.63 -17.23
C LEU A 13 10.16 2.40 -18.55
N LYS A 14 9.49 1.89 -19.58
CA LYS A 14 10.06 1.72 -20.91
C LYS A 14 10.42 3.06 -21.54
N MET A 15 9.48 4.00 -21.55
CA MET A 15 9.71 5.36 -22.07
C MET A 15 10.88 6.04 -21.36
N LEU A 16 10.94 5.98 -20.03
CA LEU A 16 12.05 6.55 -19.25
C LEU A 16 13.40 5.90 -19.64
N LYS A 17 13.42 4.58 -19.85
CA LYS A 17 14.64 3.86 -20.21
C LYS A 17 15.10 4.17 -21.63
N GLU A 18 14.18 4.29 -22.58
CA GLU A 18 14.47 4.45 -24.00
C GLU A 18 14.74 5.92 -24.39
N GLU A 19 14.07 6.88 -23.74
CA GLU A 19 14.11 8.30 -24.17
C GLU A 19 14.95 9.21 -23.26
N LEU A 20 15.17 8.85 -22.00
CA LEU A 20 15.72 9.78 -21.00
C LEU A 20 17.01 9.30 -20.33
N LEU A 21 17.28 8.00 -20.34
CA LEU A 21 18.43 7.41 -19.67
C LEU A 21 19.46 6.88 -20.68
N PRO A 22 20.75 6.82 -20.32
CA PRO A 22 21.76 6.13 -21.11
C PRO A 22 21.41 4.64 -21.29
N ASP A 23 21.86 4.04 -22.39
CA ASP A 23 21.60 2.63 -22.70
C ASP A 23 22.10 1.68 -21.60
N GLU A 24 23.14 2.06 -20.86
CA GLU A 24 23.71 1.29 -19.76
C GLU A 24 22.94 1.41 -18.43
N ALA A 25 21.87 2.20 -18.39
CA ALA A 25 21.11 2.39 -17.16
C ALA A 25 20.36 1.10 -16.74
N ASP A 26 20.62 0.65 -15.51
CA ASP A 26 19.98 -0.53 -14.91
C ASP A 26 18.56 -0.24 -14.39
N LEU A 27 17.73 0.42 -15.22
CA LEU A 27 16.33 0.64 -14.92
C LEU A 27 15.51 -0.62 -15.30
N PRO A 28 14.67 -1.14 -14.40
CA PRO A 28 13.75 -2.22 -14.74
C PRO A 28 12.71 -1.77 -15.76
N ASN A 29 12.43 -2.63 -16.75
CA ASN A 29 11.46 -2.37 -17.81
C ASN A 29 10.02 -2.82 -17.49
N THR A 30 9.77 -3.28 -16.25
CA THR A 30 8.47 -3.75 -15.79
C THR A 30 8.17 -3.30 -14.38
N TYR A 31 6.88 -3.12 -14.07
CA TYR A 31 6.41 -2.85 -12.72
C TYR A 31 6.93 -3.87 -11.69
N TYR A 32 6.88 -5.17 -12.02
CA TYR A 32 7.33 -6.22 -11.10
C TYR A 32 8.84 -6.19 -10.87
N GLY A 33 9.63 -5.91 -11.92
CA GLY A 33 11.07 -5.70 -11.78
C GLY A 33 11.38 -4.52 -10.86
N ALA A 34 10.75 -3.37 -11.10
CA ALA A 34 10.90 -2.18 -10.25
C ALA A 34 10.48 -2.45 -8.80
N LYS A 35 9.38 -3.16 -8.59
CA LYS A 35 8.92 -3.57 -7.27
C LYS A 35 9.93 -4.48 -6.57
N LYS A 36 10.56 -5.42 -7.29
CA LYS A 36 11.59 -6.31 -6.75
C LYS A 36 12.84 -5.55 -6.32
N VAL A 37 13.27 -4.56 -7.11
CA VAL A 37 14.39 -3.66 -6.74
C VAL A 37 14.07 -2.92 -5.43
N ILE A 38 12.89 -2.29 -5.31
CA ILE A 38 12.47 -1.61 -4.08
C ILE A 38 12.48 -2.56 -2.87
N GLN A 39 12.05 -3.80 -3.05
CA GLN A 39 12.07 -4.82 -1.99
C GLN A 39 13.49 -5.21 -1.59
N ASN A 40 14.38 -5.44 -2.56
CA ASN A 40 15.79 -5.78 -2.33
C ASN A 40 16.53 -4.66 -1.61
N LEU A 41 16.22 -3.39 -1.91
CA LEU A 41 16.77 -2.21 -1.23
C LEU A 41 16.22 -2.03 0.20
N GLY A 42 15.35 -2.93 0.69
CA GLY A 42 14.75 -2.80 2.01
C GLY A 42 13.70 -1.68 2.12
N LEU A 43 13.32 -1.06 1.00
CA LEU A 43 12.31 0.01 0.94
C LEU A 43 10.86 -0.54 0.90
N SER A 44 10.69 -1.83 1.21
CA SER A 44 9.37 -2.43 1.43
C SER A 44 8.71 -1.88 2.69
N TYR A 45 7.37 -1.89 2.72
CA TYR A 45 6.60 -1.50 3.88
C TYR A 45 5.57 -2.57 4.26
N GLU A 46 5.28 -2.64 5.55
CA GLU A 46 4.16 -3.38 6.12
C GLU A 46 2.94 -2.48 6.22
N ARG A 47 1.76 -3.04 5.91
CA ARG A 47 0.49 -2.34 6.02
C ARG A 47 -0.18 -2.74 7.33
N ILE A 48 -0.44 -1.76 8.19
CA ILE A 48 -1.15 -1.96 9.45
C ILE A 48 -2.37 -1.06 9.43
N ASP A 49 -3.53 -1.61 9.75
CA ASP A 49 -4.75 -0.81 9.83
C ASP A 49 -4.70 0.06 11.07
N ALA A 50 -5.20 1.29 10.96
CA ALA A 50 -5.23 2.26 12.05
C ALA A 50 -6.66 2.73 12.30
N CYS A 51 -6.96 3.11 13.54
CA CYS A 51 -8.18 3.84 13.85
C CYS A 51 -8.24 5.14 13.03
N ARG A 52 -9.43 5.52 12.59
CA ARG A 52 -9.66 6.78 11.86
C ARG A 52 -9.15 8.00 12.66
N ASN A 53 -9.31 7.95 13.98
CA ASN A 53 -8.91 9.01 14.92
C ASN A 53 -7.52 8.76 15.54
N ASP A 54 -6.70 7.89 14.95
CA ASP A 54 -5.33 7.57 15.39
C ASP A 54 -5.17 7.03 16.82
N CYS A 55 -6.26 6.62 17.48
CA CYS A 55 -6.20 6.16 18.87
C CYS A 55 -5.45 4.82 19.05
N MET A 56 -5.47 3.95 18.04
CA MET A 56 -4.81 2.64 18.10
C MET A 56 -4.54 2.06 16.71
N LEU A 57 -3.62 1.08 16.67
CA LEU A 57 -3.35 0.22 15.52
C LEU A 57 -4.04 -1.13 15.72
N TYR A 58 -4.60 -1.68 14.64
CA TYR A 58 -5.15 -3.04 14.61
C TYR A 58 -4.02 -4.05 14.39
N TRP A 59 -3.17 -4.22 15.41
CA TRP A 59 -1.99 -5.08 15.37
C TRP A 59 -1.94 -6.05 16.57
N LYS A 60 -1.38 -7.24 16.34
CA LYS A 60 -1.14 -8.34 17.29
C LYS A 60 -2.49 -8.80 17.84
N LYS A 61 -2.68 -8.69 19.16
CA LYS A 61 -3.92 -9.04 19.86
C LYS A 61 -5.14 -8.29 19.34
N ASP A 62 -4.95 -7.10 18.77
CA ASP A 62 -6.03 -6.23 18.31
C ASP A 62 -6.33 -6.36 16.80
N LYS A 63 -5.66 -7.30 16.11
CA LYS A 63 -5.76 -7.47 14.65
C LYS A 63 -7.14 -7.92 14.18
N SER A 64 -7.92 -8.62 15.01
CA SER A 64 -9.26 -9.10 14.68
C SER A 64 -10.39 -8.13 15.03
N LEU A 65 -10.08 -7.00 15.69
CA LEU A 65 -11.09 -6.04 16.08
C LEU A 65 -11.67 -5.30 14.86
N ASP A 66 -12.98 -5.13 14.87
CA ASP A 66 -13.73 -4.34 13.88
C ASP A 66 -14.00 -2.90 14.37
N SER A 67 -13.80 -2.61 15.66
CA SER A 67 -13.98 -1.28 16.26
C SER A 67 -12.82 -0.91 17.18
N CYS A 68 -12.59 0.40 17.30
CA CYS A 68 -11.56 0.96 18.18
C CYS A 68 -11.94 0.80 19.66
N LYS A 69 -11.01 0.31 20.49
CA LYS A 69 -11.23 0.16 21.94
C LYS A 69 -11.28 1.49 22.71
N VAL A 70 -10.79 2.58 22.10
CA VAL A 70 -10.67 3.89 22.76
C VAL A 70 -11.85 4.79 22.40
N CYS A 71 -12.18 4.90 21.12
CA CYS A 71 -13.24 5.81 20.64
C CYS A 71 -14.46 5.10 20.02
N GLY A 72 -14.49 3.77 19.97
CA GLY A 72 -15.61 3.00 19.39
C GLY A 72 -15.71 3.05 17.86
N GLU A 73 -14.91 3.87 17.18
CA GLU A 73 -14.99 4.05 15.72
C GLU A 73 -14.76 2.75 14.94
N PHE A 74 -15.50 2.61 13.84
CA PHE A 74 -15.47 1.44 13.00
C PHE A 74 -14.21 1.41 12.13
N ARG A 75 -13.59 0.23 12.04
CA ARG A 75 -12.34 0.01 11.31
C ARG A 75 -12.46 0.19 9.81
N TRP A 76 -13.60 -0.19 9.22
CA TRP A 76 -13.74 -0.37 7.78
C TRP A 76 -14.40 0.83 7.11
N LYS A 77 -14.04 1.08 5.85
CA LYS A 77 -14.75 2.03 5.00
C LYS A 77 -16.11 1.47 4.64
N VAL A 78 -17.13 2.30 4.84
CA VAL A 78 -18.49 2.02 4.40
C VAL A 78 -18.72 2.74 3.08
N ASP A 79 -19.18 2.01 2.07
CA ASP A 79 -19.58 2.59 0.80
C ASP A 79 -20.90 3.35 1.00
N LYS A 80 -20.91 4.63 0.60
CA LYS A 80 -22.04 5.54 0.85
C LYS A 80 -23.26 5.21 0.01
N CYS A 81 -23.09 4.49 -1.10
CA CYS A 81 -24.17 4.19 -2.04
C CYS A 81 -24.99 2.97 -1.60
N ASN A 82 -24.35 1.95 -1.01
CA ASN A 82 -25.01 0.70 -0.59
C ASN A 82 -24.96 0.46 0.93
N GLY A 83 -24.23 1.26 1.70
CA GLY A 83 -24.07 1.10 3.14
C GLY A 83 -23.21 -0.09 3.56
N GLU A 84 -22.52 -0.76 2.63
CA GLU A 84 -21.75 -1.96 2.92
C GLU A 84 -20.29 -1.64 3.28
N ALA A 85 -19.73 -2.41 4.21
CA ALA A 85 -18.31 -2.34 4.60
C ALA A 85 -17.37 -3.12 3.63
N LYS A 86 -17.84 -3.44 2.43
CA LYS A 86 -17.12 -4.24 1.43
C LYS A 86 -17.03 -3.46 0.13
N ASN A 87 -15.90 -3.58 -0.55
CA ASN A 87 -15.78 -3.05 -1.91
C ASN A 87 -16.52 -3.96 -2.92
N LYS A 88 -16.58 -3.54 -4.19
CA LYS A 88 -17.15 -4.31 -5.32
C LYS A 88 -16.59 -5.73 -5.47
N MET A 89 -15.44 -6.04 -4.88
CA MET A 89 -14.78 -7.35 -4.89
C MET A 89 -15.03 -8.15 -3.60
N GLY A 90 -15.94 -7.71 -2.73
CA GLY A 90 -16.28 -8.36 -1.46
C GLY A 90 -15.24 -8.16 -0.34
N LYS A 91 -14.20 -7.36 -0.55
CA LYS A 91 -13.11 -7.14 0.43
C LYS A 91 -13.39 -5.95 1.32
N LYS A 92 -13.21 -6.12 2.63
CA LYS A 92 -13.23 -4.99 3.58
C LYS A 92 -11.95 -4.16 3.42
N ILE A 93 -12.08 -2.84 3.39
CA ILE A 93 -10.97 -1.89 3.26
C ILE A 93 -10.92 -1.05 4.52
N ALA A 94 -9.78 -0.99 5.20
CA ALA A 94 -9.64 -0.17 6.40
C ALA A 94 -9.81 1.34 6.11
N SER A 95 -10.42 2.05 7.04
CA SER A 95 -10.62 3.50 6.99
C SER A 95 -9.30 4.25 6.92
N LYS A 96 -8.33 3.83 7.72
CA LYS A 96 -6.97 4.38 7.76
C LYS A 96 -5.94 3.25 7.81
N MET A 97 -4.78 3.50 7.22
CA MET A 97 -3.69 2.52 7.11
C MET A 97 -2.34 3.21 7.36
N LEU A 98 -1.59 2.67 8.30
CA LEU A 98 -0.19 2.99 8.56
C LEU A 98 0.71 2.15 7.64
N ARG A 99 1.74 2.78 7.07
CA ARG A 99 2.82 2.08 6.36
C ARG A 99 4.04 2.05 7.27
N TYR A 100 4.32 0.90 7.86
CA TYR A 100 5.48 0.70 8.71
C TYR A 100 6.67 0.26 7.85
N PHE A 101 7.79 0.96 7.96
CA PHE A 101 9.04 0.58 7.32
C PHE A 101 9.91 -0.11 8.37
N PRO A 102 10.12 -1.43 8.27
CA PRO A 102 10.93 -2.16 9.24
C PRO A 102 12.33 -1.55 9.34
N LEU A 103 12.83 -1.43 10.57
CA LEU A 103 14.22 -1.05 10.84
C LEU A 103 15.14 -2.22 10.49
N LYS A 104 15.42 -2.39 9.20
CA LYS A 104 16.54 -3.19 8.72
C LYS A 104 17.73 -2.25 8.54
N PRO A 105 18.99 -2.73 8.64
CA PRO A 105 20.12 -1.98 8.10
C PRO A 105 19.76 -1.55 6.68
N ARG A 106 19.58 -0.26 6.49
CA ARG A 106 19.56 0.32 5.14
C ARG A 106 21.01 0.23 4.68
N LEU A 107 21.20 -0.20 3.43
CA LEU A 107 22.50 -0.41 2.79
C LEU A 107 23.65 0.40 3.40
#